data_AF-A0A5B1QXY7-F1
#
_entry.id   AF-A0A5B1QXY7-F1
#
_cell.length_a   1.000
_cell.length_b   1.000
_cell.length_c   1.000
_cell.angle_alpha   90.00
_cell.angle_beta   90.00
_cell.angle_gamma   90.00
#
_symmetry.space_group_name_H-M   'P 1'
#
loop_
_entity.id
_entity.type
_entity.pdbx_description
1 polymer ?
#
loop_
_entity_poly.entity_id
_entity_poly.type
_entity_poly.pdbx_seq_one_letter_code
_entity_poly.pdbx_strand_id
1 'polypeptide(L)'
;PDMQIRCLAHVVNLVVQSILHGIDEAADPDTDDYYETNKKESFHYDINKDEELDGMQQEMISEGESQVPEDDDDLEGIDQAEFKSPIKRMFLTHGLILDITQLRFICTKIVSSPQRRQRFRRTAQEKYADRSDSKTPKALMVIRDVILSKAIDVWVFDTPSLRDNFMLTREDWLHLKLLADMLEVFTKVTLQMSKTDLPTISFALPMYELMRTRLVESRDDAKLPPPLHRAACAGLRKLDKYQDLALGNQYYKLGTILHPHFRTAWFQRQSADASAQAEVLLEHVAEVYHHERQVSVPRNDGSAANSVPKPADNEADNWLLSVCSFDVPLAPTPADESQAWKDEVRRYIKFEGGRGELQDPLGWWKV
;
A
#
# COMPACT_ATOMS: atom_id res chain seq x y z
N PRO A 1 -18.87 17.37 -13.88
CA PRO A 1 -18.17 16.21 -13.28
C PRO A 1 -16.75 16.61 -12.87
N ASP A 2 -16.23 16.06 -11.76
CA ASP A 2 -14.81 16.25 -11.43
C ASP A 2 -13.97 15.53 -12.48
N MET A 3 -13.09 16.27 -13.15
CA MET A 3 -12.20 15.76 -14.20
C MET A 3 -10.81 15.42 -13.65
N GLN A 4 -10.54 15.74 -12.38
CA GLN A 4 -9.23 15.56 -11.80
C GLN A 4 -9.04 14.10 -11.34
N ILE A 5 -8.12 13.41 -12.02
CA ILE A 5 -7.62 12.10 -11.57
C ILE A 5 -6.65 12.33 -10.41
N ARG A 6 -6.89 11.67 -9.28
CA ARG A 6 -6.00 11.70 -8.10
C ARG A 6 -5.14 10.44 -8.08
N CYS A 7 -3.89 10.58 -7.68
CA CYS A 7 -3.03 9.43 -7.49
C CYS A 7 -3.57 8.59 -6.32
N LEU A 8 -3.87 7.30 -6.53
CA LEU A 8 -4.38 6.47 -5.44
C LEU A 8 -3.34 6.31 -4.32
N ALA A 9 -2.04 6.24 -4.66
CA ALA A 9 -0.99 6.18 -3.65
C ALA A 9 -0.95 7.45 -2.76
N HIS A 10 -1.22 8.63 -3.33
CA HIS A 10 -1.38 9.86 -2.55
C HIS A 10 -2.58 9.79 -1.62
N VAL A 11 -3.73 9.34 -2.14
CA VAL A 11 -4.93 9.16 -1.31
C VAL A 11 -4.71 8.15 -0.19
N VAL A 12 -4.02 7.04 -0.47
CA VAL A 12 -3.62 6.07 0.55
C VAL A 12 -2.79 6.73 1.64
N ASN A 13 -1.82 7.57 1.28
CA ASN A 13 -1.03 8.32 2.26
C ASN A 13 -1.91 9.20 3.16
N LEU A 14 -2.84 9.96 2.58
CA LEU A 14 -3.78 10.81 3.34
C LEU A 14 -4.67 10.00 4.28
N VAL A 15 -5.11 8.82 3.84
CA VAL A 15 -5.93 7.92 4.67
C VAL A 15 -5.11 7.35 5.81
N VAL A 16 -3.90 6.85 5.54
CA VAL A 16 -2.99 6.34 6.59
C VAL A 16 -2.64 7.44 7.60
N GLN A 17 -2.34 8.65 7.12
CA GLN A 17 -2.10 9.79 7.99
C GLN A 17 -3.33 10.12 8.84
N SER A 18 -4.55 10.01 8.29
CA SER A 18 -5.79 10.18 9.06
C SER A 18 -6.00 9.08 10.10
N ILE A 19 -5.59 7.83 9.82
CA ILE A 19 -5.63 6.70 10.77
C ILE A 19 -4.69 7.00 11.94
N LEU A 20 -3.45 7.40 11.64
CA LEU A 20 -2.43 7.75 12.64
C LEU A 20 -2.81 9.00 13.43
N HIS A 21 -3.43 9.99 12.80
CA HIS A 21 -4.01 11.15 13.50
C HIS A 21 -5.11 10.74 14.48
N GLY A 22 -5.93 9.74 14.15
CA GLY A 22 -6.99 9.23 15.04
C GLY A 22 -6.50 8.57 16.34
N ILE A 23 -5.20 8.30 16.42
CA ILE A 23 -4.49 7.83 17.63
C ILE A 23 -3.46 8.85 18.12
N ASP A 24 -3.58 10.12 17.73
CA ASP A 24 -2.71 11.22 18.13
C ASP A 24 -1.22 10.98 17.80
N GLU A 25 -0.94 10.22 16.73
CA GLU A 25 0.41 9.92 16.27
C GLU A 25 0.87 10.89 15.17
N ALA A 26 -0.03 11.28 14.25
CA ALA A 26 0.28 12.14 13.12
C ALA A 26 -0.50 13.46 13.16
N ALA A 27 0.00 14.48 12.44
CA ALA A 27 -0.73 15.71 12.19
C ALA A 27 -1.95 15.46 11.29
N ASP A 28 -2.95 16.36 11.33
CA ASP A 28 -4.11 16.26 10.46
C ASP A 28 -3.68 16.40 8.98
N PRO A 29 -3.98 15.41 8.11
CA PRO A 29 -3.67 15.49 6.69
C PRO A 29 -4.38 16.62 5.92
N ASP A 30 -5.44 17.24 6.47
CA ASP A 30 -6.04 18.43 5.86
C ASP A 30 -5.22 19.71 6.13
N THR A 31 -4.34 19.70 7.13
CA THR A 31 -3.43 20.82 7.44
C THR A 31 -2.01 20.59 6.96
N ASP A 32 -1.47 19.39 7.19
CA ASP A 32 -0.10 19.00 6.85
C ASP A 32 -0.11 17.76 5.94
N ASP A 33 -0.02 17.96 4.62
CA ASP A 33 0.06 16.84 3.68
C ASP A 33 1.51 16.31 3.60
N TYR A 34 1.77 15.19 4.25
CA TYR A 34 3.09 14.56 4.26
C TYR A 34 3.49 14.03 2.88
N TYR A 35 2.54 13.69 2.01
CA TYR A 35 2.86 13.25 0.66
C TYR A 35 3.41 14.42 -0.15
N GLU A 36 2.72 15.55 -0.15
CA GLU A 36 3.14 16.73 -0.90
C GLU A 36 4.47 17.30 -0.40
N THR A 37 4.70 17.24 0.91
CA THR A 37 5.96 17.66 1.54
C THR A 37 7.13 16.79 1.08
N ASN A 38 6.92 15.48 1.00
CA ASN A 38 7.99 14.52 0.70
C ASN A 38 8.01 14.04 -0.75
N LYS A 39 7.18 14.60 -1.65
CA LYS A 39 7.03 14.06 -3.02
C LYS A 39 8.24 14.11 -3.92
N LYS A 40 9.20 14.97 -3.57
CA LYS A 40 10.47 15.12 -4.27
C LYS A 40 11.56 14.21 -3.70
N GLU A 41 11.32 13.70 -2.49
CA GLU A 41 12.19 12.68 -1.92
C GLU A 41 11.90 11.35 -2.61
N SER A 42 12.91 10.49 -2.73
CA SER A 42 12.71 9.17 -3.32
C SER A 42 11.79 8.35 -2.41
N PHE A 43 10.48 8.37 -2.67
CA PHE A 43 9.48 7.56 -1.95
C PHE A 43 9.82 6.08 -1.97
N HIS A 44 10.52 5.65 -3.01
CA HIS A 44 11.18 4.36 -3.06
C HIS A 44 12.54 4.54 -2.39
N TYR A 45 12.57 4.32 -1.08
CA TYR A 45 13.77 3.80 -0.46
C TYR A 45 14.00 2.43 -1.12
N ASP A 46 14.77 2.43 -2.22
CA ASP A 46 15.24 1.19 -2.83
C ASP A 46 16.25 0.61 -1.85
N ILE A 47 15.74 -0.30 -1.03
CA ILE A 47 16.44 -1.01 0.03
C ILE A 47 17.78 -1.60 -0.48
N ASN A 48 17.93 -1.79 -1.80
CA ASN A 48 19.14 -2.30 -2.45
C ASN A 48 20.10 -1.24 -3.01
N LYS A 49 19.77 0.05 -2.92
CA LYS A 49 20.57 1.18 -3.44
C LYS A 49 20.76 2.27 -2.38
N ASP A 50 20.88 1.87 -1.13
CA ASP A 50 21.27 2.79 -0.07
C ASP A 50 22.79 3.03 -0.18
N GLU A 51 23.17 4.03 -0.98
CA GLU A 51 24.57 4.39 -1.26
C GLU A 51 25.32 4.77 0.02
N GLU A 52 24.62 5.31 1.03
CA GLU A 52 25.21 5.66 2.33
C GLU A 52 25.54 4.39 3.13
N LEU A 53 24.64 3.40 3.10
CA LEU A 53 24.86 2.10 3.73
C LEU A 53 25.97 1.29 3.06
N ASP A 54 26.01 1.29 1.72
CA ASP A 54 27.01 0.55 0.95
C ASP A 54 28.41 1.18 1.12
N GLY A 55 28.51 2.52 1.12
CA GLY A 55 29.77 3.23 1.38
C GLY A 55 30.38 2.88 2.74
N MET A 56 29.56 2.84 3.79
CA MET A 56 30.01 2.52 5.15
C MET A 56 30.39 1.04 5.32
N GLN A 57 29.73 0.11 4.61
CA GLN A 57 30.11 -1.29 4.60
C GLN A 57 31.48 -1.50 3.93
N GLN A 58 31.75 -0.75 2.87
CA GLN A 58 33.03 -0.80 2.17
C GLN A 58 34.20 -0.34 3.06
N GLU A 59 34.00 0.71 3.86
CA GLU A 59 35.01 1.24 4.79
C GLU A 59 35.33 0.25 5.92
N MET A 60 34.33 -0.39 6.53
CA MET A 60 34.53 -1.38 7.60
C MET A 60 35.14 -2.70 7.10
N ILE A 61 34.94 -3.08 5.84
CA ILE A 61 35.63 -4.22 5.23
C ILE A 61 37.12 -3.91 5.03
N SER A 62 37.47 -2.64 4.82
CA SER A 62 38.86 -2.20 4.67
C SER A 62 39.61 -2.13 6.02
N GLU A 63 38.89 -1.82 7.10
CA GLU A 63 39.40 -1.81 8.48
C GLU A 63 39.12 -3.16 9.14
N GLY A 64 39.88 -4.17 8.76
CA GLY A 64 39.67 -5.59 9.11
C GLY A 64 39.21 -5.84 10.56
N GLU A 65 38.26 -6.79 10.68
CA GLU A 65 37.59 -7.31 11.89
C GLU A 65 38.35 -7.06 13.21
N SER A 66 38.31 -5.82 13.69
CA SER A 66 38.75 -5.49 15.04
C SER A 66 37.56 -5.68 15.94
N GLN A 67 37.77 -6.46 17.00
CA GLN A 67 36.81 -6.77 18.06
C GLN A 67 35.96 -5.53 18.37
N VAL A 68 34.64 -5.65 18.18
CA VAL A 68 33.69 -4.57 18.47
C VAL A 68 33.88 -4.19 19.94
N PRO A 69 34.40 -2.99 20.26
CA PRO A 69 34.45 -2.56 21.64
C PRO A 69 33.01 -2.45 22.14
N GLU A 70 32.71 -3.16 23.23
CA GLU A 70 31.62 -2.76 24.12
C GLU A 70 32.04 -1.42 24.70
N ASP A 71 31.43 -0.34 24.22
CA ASP A 71 31.25 0.97 24.87
C ASP A 71 31.40 2.09 23.84
N ASP A 72 30.23 2.58 23.40
CA ASP A 72 29.99 4.00 23.16
C ASP A 72 28.55 4.25 23.63
N ASP A 73 28.41 4.24 24.96
CA ASP A 73 27.25 4.72 25.71
C ASP A 73 27.26 6.26 25.77
N ASP A 74 27.75 6.93 24.73
CA ASP A 74 27.60 8.38 24.57
C ASP A 74 26.15 8.66 24.15
N LEU A 75 25.35 8.90 25.19
CA LEU A 75 23.92 9.23 25.16
C LEU A 75 23.66 10.68 24.75
N GLU A 76 24.53 11.31 23.96
CA GLU A 76 24.34 12.69 23.54
C GLU A 76 23.62 12.75 22.18
N GLY A 77 22.33 13.08 22.20
CA GLY A 77 21.65 13.51 20.97
C GLY A 77 20.15 13.24 20.83
N ILE A 78 19.50 12.54 21.77
CA ILE A 78 18.03 12.47 21.81
C ILE A 78 17.61 12.62 23.26
N ASP A 79 16.77 13.61 23.54
CA ASP A 79 16.41 14.06 24.88
C ASP A 79 15.76 12.94 25.71
N GLN A 80 16.60 12.13 26.36
CA GLN A 80 16.16 11.08 27.29
C GLN A 80 15.36 11.68 28.45
N ALA A 81 15.53 12.98 28.74
CA ALA A 81 14.82 13.64 29.82
C ALA A 81 13.32 13.79 29.50
N GLU A 82 12.94 13.98 28.23
CA GLU A 82 11.53 14.02 27.84
C GLU A 82 10.81 12.68 28.05
N PHE A 83 11.51 11.56 27.85
CA PHE A 83 10.95 10.20 27.98
C PHE A 83 10.95 9.67 29.43
N LYS A 84 11.92 10.10 30.25
CA LYS A 84 12.08 9.68 31.66
C LYS A 84 11.12 10.39 32.62
N SER A 85 10.40 11.42 32.19
CA SER A 85 9.44 12.15 33.03
C SER A 85 8.31 11.23 33.51
N PRO A 86 8.23 10.92 34.82
CA PRO A 86 7.12 10.13 35.39
C PRO A 86 5.77 10.82 35.17
N ILE A 87 5.81 12.15 35.01
CA ILE A 87 4.66 13.02 34.78
C ILE A 87 4.08 12.75 33.38
N LYS A 88 4.89 12.63 32.31
CA LYS A 88 4.38 12.30 30.95
C LYS A 88 3.82 10.87 30.87
N ARG A 89 4.44 9.90 31.56
CA ARG A 89 3.88 8.52 31.71
C ARG A 89 2.52 8.50 32.42
N MET A 90 2.25 9.47 33.29
CA MET A 90 1.03 9.56 34.09
C MET A 90 -0.11 10.34 33.39
N PHE A 91 0.20 11.15 32.36
CA PHE A 91 -0.76 12.00 31.63
C PHE A 91 -1.21 11.46 30.27
N LEU A 92 -0.61 10.38 29.74
CA LEU A 92 -1.02 9.80 28.45
C LEU A 92 -2.10 8.73 28.66
N THR A 93 -3.32 9.06 28.27
CA THR A 93 -4.51 8.18 28.33
C THR A 93 -4.50 7.01 27.34
N HIS A 94 -3.41 6.72 26.61
CA HIS A 94 -3.42 5.69 25.57
C HIS A 94 -2.11 4.88 25.48
N GLY A 95 -2.13 3.64 25.98
CA GLY A 95 -1.01 2.69 25.92
C GLY A 95 -0.42 2.54 24.51
N LEU A 96 -1.26 2.47 23.48
CA LEU A 96 -0.81 2.34 22.09
C LEU A 96 0.13 3.46 21.62
N ILE A 97 -0.07 4.72 22.05
CA ILE A 97 0.81 5.84 21.68
C ILE A 97 2.19 5.64 22.30
N LEU A 98 2.22 5.19 23.55
CA LEU A 98 3.46 4.90 24.25
C LEU A 98 4.22 3.77 23.54
N ASP A 99 3.51 2.71 23.15
CA ASP A 99 4.07 1.54 22.44
C ASP A 99 4.72 1.97 21.12
N ILE A 100 4.03 2.80 20.32
CA ILE A 100 4.55 3.33 19.04
C ILE A 100 5.77 4.21 19.27
N THR A 101 5.72 5.09 20.27
CA THR A 101 6.81 6.04 20.53
C THR A 101 8.05 5.32 21.05
N GLN A 102 7.88 4.32 21.91
CA GLN A 102 8.98 3.46 22.36
C GLN A 102 9.60 2.69 21.21
N LEU A 103 8.77 2.05 20.37
CA LEU A 103 9.28 1.34 19.20
C LEU A 103 10.01 2.28 18.24
N ARG A 104 9.48 3.49 18.00
CA ARG A 104 10.17 4.53 17.21
C ARG A 104 11.55 4.84 17.76
N PHE A 105 11.62 5.11 19.07
CA PHE A 105 12.88 5.41 19.72
C PHE A 105 13.88 4.26 19.57
N ILE A 106 13.44 3.01 19.78
CA ILE A 106 14.28 1.83 19.61
C ILE A 106 14.78 1.72 18.16
N CYS A 107 13.89 1.83 17.17
CA CYS A 107 14.26 1.82 15.75
C CYS A 107 15.26 2.93 15.43
N THR A 108 15.04 4.17 15.89
CA THR A 108 15.97 5.30 15.73
C THR A 108 17.33 4.99 16.32
N LYS A 109 17.38 4.36 17.50
CA LYS A 109 18.64 3.96 18.15
C LYS A 109 19.35 2.83 17.43
N ILE A 110 18.63 1.90 16.81
CA ILE A 110 19.24 0.85 16.00
C ILE A 110 19.88 1.46 14.75
N VAL A 111 19.21 2.43 14.11
CA VAL A 111 19.69 3.05 12.86
C VAL A 111 20.67 4.20 13.06
N SER A 112 20.92 4.63 14.31
CA SER A 112 21.73 5.82 14.60
C SER A 112 23.23 5.67 14.30
N SER A 113 23.74 4.45 14.18
CA SER A 113 25.14 4.23 13.76
C SER A 113 25.32 2.95 12.95
N PRO A 114 26.36 2.85 12.10
CA PRO A 114 26.69 1.63 11.35
C PRO A 114 26.87 0.41 12.24
N GLN A 115 27.57 0.57 13.37
CA GLN A 115 27.88 -0.51 14.30
C GLN A 115 26.59 -1.07 14.92
N ARG A 116 25.66 -0.20 15.32
CA ARG A 116 24.35 -0.59 15.87
C ARG A 116 23.50 -1.32 14.83
N ARG A 117 23.48 -0.82 13.59
CA ARG A 117 22.81 -1.47 12.46
C ARG A 117 23.38 -2.86 12.19
N GLN A 118 24.70 -3.01 12.15
CA GLN A 118 25.36 -4.29 11.91
C GLN A 118 25.09 -5.28 13.05
N ARG A 119 25.17 -4.84 14.31
CA ARG A 119 24.85 -5.64 15.48
C ARG A 119 23.41 -6.15 15.41
N PHE A 120 22.45 -5.28 15.13
CA PHE A 120 21.06 -5.67 14.98
C PHE A 120 20.84 -6.65 13.82
N ARG A 121 21.50 -6.45 12.67
CA ARG A 121 21.42 -7.40 11.54
C ARG A 121 21.89 -8.79 11.93
N ARG A 122 22.99 -8.90 12.68
CA ARG A 122 23.47 -10.19 13.20
C ARG A 122 22.43 -10.85 14.10
N THR A 123 21.89 -10.11 15.07
CA THR A 123 20.81 -10.59 15.96
C THR A 123 19.58 -11.04 15.18
N ALA A 124 19.17 -10.28 14.15
CA ALA A 124 18.04 -10.63 13.31
C ALA A 124 18.31 -11.91 12.49
N GLN A 125 19.49 -12.04 11.89
CA GLN A 125 19.88 -13.25 11.17
C GLN A 125 19.85 -14.48 12.06
N GLU A 126 20.41 -14.40 13.27
CA GLU A 126 20.40 -15.50 14.24
C GLU A 126 18.98 -15.91 14.65
N LYS A 127 18.07 -14.95 14.84
CA LYS A 127 16.69 -15.24 15.27
C LYS A 127 15.78 -15.74 14.16
N TYR A 128 16.11 -15.46 12.91
CA TYR A 128 15.26 -15.75 11.75
C TYR A 128 15.95 -16.63 10.70
N ALA A 129 17.07 -17.28 11.03
CA ALA A 129 17.87 -18.12 10.13
C ALA A 129 17.07 -19.24 9.44
N ASP A 130 16.09 -19.82 10.12
CA ASP A 130 15.27 -20.93 9.59
C ASP A 130 14.18 -20.50 8.61
N ARG A 131 13.95 -19.20 8.40
CA ARG A 131 13.04 -18.72 7.34
C ARG A 131 13.80 -18.70 6.02
N SER A 132 13.62 -19.75 5.24
CA SER A 132 14.11 -19.94 3.85
C SER A 132 13.79 -18.81 2.87
N ASP A 133 13.01 -17.81 3.27
CA ASP A 133 12.57 -16.68 2.43
C ASP A 133 12.95 -15.30 3.01
N SER A 134 13.84 -15.26 4.01
CA SER A 134 14.19 -14.01 4.68
C SER A 134 15.14 -13.16 3.83
N LYS A 135 14.56 -12.33 2.94
CA LYS A 135 15.12 -11.00 2.70
C LYS A 135 15.19 -10.32 4.07
N THR A 136 16.33 -10.42 4.75
CA THR A 136 16.61 -9.64 5.96
C THR A 136 16.27 -8.18 5.64
N PRO A 137 15.33 -7.54 6.36
CA PRO A 137 14.91 -6.18 6.01
C PRO A 137 16.13 -5.26 6.12
N LYS A 138 16.59 -4.68 4.99
CA LYS A 138 17.81 -3.86 5.01
C LYS A 138 17.62 -2.51 5.72
N ALA A 139 16.37 -2.14 6.06
CA ALA A 139 16.03 -1.00 6.91
C ALA A 139 14.85 -1.28 7.86
N LEU A 140 14.89 -0.65 9.03
CA LEU A 140 13.84 -0.70 10.05
C LEU A 140 12.81 0.42 9.84
N MET A 141 11.52 0.08 9.75
CA MET A 141 10.38 0.99 9.87
C MET A 141 9.47 0.61 11.06
N VAL A 142 9.18 1.60 11.92
CA VAL A 142 8.48 1.51 13.22
C VAL A 142 7.20 0.65 13.24
N ILE A 143 6.46 0.51 12.13
CA ILE A 143 5.24 -0.34 12.09
C ILE A 143 5.42 -1.61 11.23
N ARG A 144 6.33 -1.58 10.24
CA ARG A 144 6.66 -2.78 9.43
C ARG A 144 7.45 -3.80 10.24
N ASP A 145 8.25 -3.34 11.20
CA ASP A 145 9.21 -4.17 11.94
C ASP A 145 8.62 -4.90 13.15
N VAL A 146 7.30 -4.83 13.37
CA VAL A 146 6.65 -5.72 14.36
C VAL A 146 6.99 -7.20 14.07
N ILE A 147 7.26 -7.53 12.81
CA ILE A 147 7.72 -8.84 12.35
C ILE A 147 9.10 -9.21 12.93
N LEU A 148 9.93 -8.22 13.30
CA LEU A 148 11.26 -8.39 13.90
C LEU A 148 11.27 -8.30 15.42
N SER A 149 10.11 -8.27 16.09
CA SER A 149 9.96 -8.16 17.56
C SER A 149 10.98 -8.97 18.36
N LYS A 150 11.19 -10.27 18.05
CA LYS A 150 12.17 -11.10 18.77
C LYS A 150 13.62 -10.62 18.66
N ALA A 151 14.02 -10.05 17.53
CA ALA A 151 15.35 -9.50 17.35
C ALA A 151 15.49 -8.15 18.05
N ILE A 152 14.42 -7.35 18.04
CA ILE A 152 14.36 -6.08 18.78
C ILE A 152 14.45 -6.32 20.29
N ASP A 153 13.69 -7.28 20.82
CA ASP A 153 13.73 -7.62 22.24
C ASP A 153 15.13 -8.05 22.68
N VAL A 154 15.81 -8.91 21.90
CA VAL A 154 17.18 -9.31 22.22
C VAL A 154 18.15 -8.14 22.13
N TRP A 155 18.05 -7.31 21.09
CA TRP A 155 18.92 -6.16 20.94
C TRP A 155 18.75 -5.13 22.07
N VAL A 156 17.51 -4.88 22.50
CA VAL A 156 17.20 -4.01 23.64
C VAL A 156 17.69 -4.64 24.94
N PHE A 157 17.48 -5.94 25.13
CA PHE A 157 17.96 -6.66 26.31
C PHE A 157 19.48 -6.58 26.42
N ASP A 158 20.20 -6.77 25.31
CA ASP A 158 21.67 -6.69 25.29
C ASP A 158 22.19 -5.24 25.33
N THR A 159 21.33 -4.22 25.43
CA THR A 159 21.72 -2.81 25.53
C THR A 159 21.35 -2.26 26.91
N PRO A 160 22.30 -2.22 27.88
CA PRO A 160 22.01 -1.86 29.27
C PRO A 160 21.26 -0.54 29.44
N SER A 161 21.63 0.49 28.66
CA SER A 161 21.00 1.82 28.70
C SER A 161 19.53 1.84 28.24
N LEU A 162 19.06 0.80 27.54
CA LEU A 162 17.68 0.67 27.05
C LEU A 162 16.86 -0.37 27.81
N ARG A 163 17.49 -1.42 28.34
CA ARG A 163 16.86 -2.58 28.97
C ARG A 163 15.78 -2.20 29.99
N ASP A 164 16.08 -1.31 30.94
CA ASP A 164 15.20 -1.08 32.08
C ASP A 164 13.96 -0.23 31.75
N ASN A 165 14.01 0.59 30.69
CA ASN A 165 12.99 1.60 30.41
C ASN A 165 12.27 1.44 29.06
N PHE A 166 12.84 0.65 28.14
CA PHE A 166 12.37 0.52 26.75
C PHE A 166 12.14 -0.93 26.32
N MET A 167 12.21 -1.91 27.24
CA MET A 167 11.70 -3.26 26.96
C MET A 167 10.19 -3.20 26.73
N LEU A 168 9.76 -3.55 25.53
CA LEU A 168 8.35 -3.71 25.18
C LEU A 168 7.82 -5.02 25.75
N THR A 169 6.64 -4.96 26.35
CA THR A 169 5.96 -6.14 26.87
C THR A 169 5.27 -6.92 25.77
N ARG A 170 4.82 -8.14 26.10
CA ARG A 170 3.99 -8.94 25.18
C ARG A 170 2.70 -8.21 24.80
N GLU A 171 2.12 -7.44 25.70
CA GLU A 171 0.89 -6.67 25.46
C GLU A 171 1.15 -5.52 24.48
N ASP A 172 2.25 -4.79 24.65
CA ASP A 172 2.68 -3.71 23.76
C ASP A 172 2.87 -4.24 22.33
N TRP A 173 3.56 -5.38 22.19
CA TRP A 173 3.73 -6.04 20.90
C TRP A 173 2.40 -6.50 20.27
N LEU A 174 1.41 -6.88 21.07
CA LEU A 174 0.07 -7.21 20.56
C LEU A 174 -0.63 -5.96 20.03
N HIS A 175 -0.57 -4.83 20.74
CA HIS A 175 -1.15 -3.57 20.26
C HIS A 175 -0.50 -3.09 18.95
N LEU A 176 0.83 -3.13 18.88
CA LEU A 176 1.58 -2.79 17.68
C LEU A 176 1.26 -3.72 16.51
N LYS A 177 1.05 -5.01 16.78
CA LYS A 177 0.64 -5.98 15.75
C LYS A 177 -0.75 -5.70 15.22
N LEU A 178 -1.72 -5.37 16.09
CA LEU A 178 -3.07 -5.01 15.67
C LEU A 178 -3.07 -3.76 14.76
N LEU A 179 -2.25 -2.74 15.10
CA LEU A 179 -2.07 -1.57 14.25
C LEU A 179 -1.43 -1.93 12.90
N ALA A 180 -0.36 -2.74 12.92
CA ALA A 180 0.33 -3.18 11.70
C ALA A 180 -0.61 -3.97 10.77
N ASP A 181 -1.45 -4.84 11.33
CA ASP A 181 -2.43 -5.63 10.58
C ASP A 181 -3.50 -4.73 9.95
N MET A 182 -3.96 -3.70 10.66
CA MET A 182 -4.87 -2.70 10.11
C MET A 182 -4.25 -1.93 8.93
N LEU A 183 -2.95 -1.59 9.03
CA LEU A 183 -2.24 -0.82 8.01
C LEU A 183 -1.76 -1.66 6.81
N GLU A 184 -1.75 -2.99 6.93
CA GLU A 184 -1.20 -3.90 5.92
C GLU A 184 -1.87 -3.73 4.55
N VAL A 185 -3.19 -3.58 4.51
CA VAL A 185 -3.96 -3.42 3.26
C VAL A 185 -3.49 -2.19 2.46
N PHE A 186 -3.16 -1.09 3.13
CA PHE A 186 -2.70 0.15 2.49
C PHE A 186 -1.32 -0.03 1.87
N THR A 187 -0.45 -0.81 2.53
CA THR A 187 0.86 -1.16 1.97
C THR A 187 0.70 -1.99 0.69
N LYS A 188 -0.18 -3.00 0.71
CA LYS A 188 -0.45 -3.86 -0.46
C LYS A 188 -1.03 -3.07 -1.63
N VAL A 189 -1.99 -2.18 -1.35
CA VAL A 189 -2.59 -1.30 -2.36
C VAL A 189 -1.55 -0.35 -2.96
N THR A 190 -0.75 0.33 -2.12
CA THR A 190 0.30 1.22 -2.61
C THR A 190 1.28 0.49 -3.52
N LEU A 191 1.74 -0.72 -3.14
CA LEU A 191 2.64 -1.52 -3.96
C LEU A 191 2.00 -1.87 -5.31
N GLN A 192 0.76 -2.37 -5.29
CA GLN A 192 0.05 -2.76 -6.51
C GLN A 192 -0.19 -1.57 -7.44
N MET A 193 -0.52 -0.40 -6.89
CA MET A 193 -0.82 0.80 -7.67
C MET A 193 0.43 1.56 -8.14
N SER A 194 1.62 1.17 -7.65
CA SER A 194 2.92 1.71 -8.08
C SER A 194 3.56 0.91 -9.21
N LYS A 195 2.93 -0.20 -9.64
CA LYS A 195 3.40 -1.02 -10.75
C LYS A 195 3.33 -0.25 -12.08
N THR A 196 4.37 -0.39 -12.89
CA THR A 196 4.51 0.29 -14.19
C THR A 196 4.13 -0.59 -15.38
N ASP A 197 3.99 -1.89 -15.16
CA ASP A 197 3.70 -2.91 -16.17
C ASP A 197 2.20 -3.18 -16.36
N LEU A 198 1.34 -2.56 -15.56
CA LEU A 198 -0.11 -2.77 -15.57
C LEU A 198 -0.87 -1.43 -15.62
N PRO A 199 -1.96 -1.29 -16.40
CA PRO A 199 -2.83 -0.11 -16.32
C PRO A 199 -3.55 -0.07 -14.97
N THR A 200 -3.06 0.76 -14.04
CA THR A 200 -3.54 0.81 -12.66
C THR A 200 -4.90 1.48 -12.50
N ILE A 201 -5.30 2.37 -13.42
CA ILE A 201 -6.57 3.11 -13.32
C ILE A 201 -7.80 2.21 -13.23
N SER A 202 -7.77 1.06 -13.92
CA SER A 202 -8.86 0.07 -13.89
C SER A 202 -9.10 -0.54 -12.51
N PHE A 203 -8.04 -0.58 -11.68
CA PHE A 203 -8.05 -1.16 -10.35
C PHE A 203 -8.37 -0.14 -9.25
N ALA A 204 -8.39 1.16 -9.57
CA ALA A 204 -8.55 2.20 -8.54
C ALA A 204 -9.83 2.02 -7.73
N LEU A 205 -11.00 1.85 -8.38
CA LEU A 205 -12.27 1.65 -7.69
C LEU A 205 -12.33 0.33 -6.89
N PRO A 206 -11.89 -0.83 -7.43
CA PRO A 206 -11.71 -2.04 -6.63
C PRO A 206 -10.84 -1.84 -5.39
N MET A 207 -9.74 -1.09 -5.49
CA MET A 207 -8.82 -0.86 -4.37
C MET A 207 -9.42 0.04 -3.29
N TYR A 208 -10.21 1.07 -3.68
CA TYR A 208 -10.99 1.84 -2.70
C TYR A 208 -11.95 0.95 -1.91
N GLU A 209 -12.69 0.07 -2.61
CA GLU A 209 -13.67 -0.81 -1.97
C GLU A 209 -13.00 -1.82 -1.02
N LEU A 210 -11.84 -2.36 -1.41
CA LEU A 210 -11.05 -3.24 -0.57
C LEU A 210 -10.63 -2.54 0.74
N MET A 211 -9.99 -1.36 0.63
CA MET A 211 -9.54 -0.62 1.81
C MET A 211 -10.70 -0.25 2.72
N ARG A 212 -11.83 0.13 2.12
CA ARG A 212 -13.05 0.46 2.85
C ARG A 212 -13.60 -0.72 3.62
N THR A 213 -13.70 -1.88 2.97
CA THR A 213 -14.13 -3.12 3.60
C THR A 213 -13.27 -3.43 4.82
N ARG A 214 -11.94 -3.34 4.71
CA ARG A 214 -11.01 -3.59 5.83
C ARG A 214 -11.17 -2.60 6.99
N LEU A 215 -11.41 -1.32 6.70
CA LEU A 215 -11.65 -0.32 7.72
C LEU A 215 -13.01 -0.49 8.40
N VAL A 216 -14.04 -0.91 7.66
CA VAL A 216 -15.35 -1.26 8.22
C VAL A 216 -15.26 -2.49 9.12
N GLU A 217 -14.55 -3.54 8.68
CA GLU A 217 -14.24 -4.71 9.52
C GLU A 217 -13.53 -4.30 10.81
N SER A 218 -12.51 -3.45 10.71
CA SER A 218 -11.80 -2.92 11.89
C SER A 218 -12.71 -2.08 12.79
N ARG A 219 -13.56 -1.22 12.20
CA ARG A 219 -14.49 -0.39 12.96
C ARG A 219 -15.47 -1.24 13.76
N ASP A 220 -15.96 -2.33 13.17
CA ASP A 220 -17.02 -3.16 13.73
C ASP A 220 -16.48 -4.35 14.57
N ASP A 221 -15.16 -4.57 14.59
CA ASP A 221 -14.53 -5.62 15.39
C ASP A 221 -14.48 -5.25 16.87
N ALA A 222 -15.42 -5.79 17.65
CA ALA A 222 -15.51 -5.59 19.09
C ALA A 222 -14.27 -6.02 19.91
N LYS A 223 -13.31 -6.73 19.29
CA LYS A 223 -12.04 -7.11 19.94
C LYS A 223 -10.98 -6.02 19.85
N LEU A 224 -11.12 -5.03 18.97
CA LEU A 224 -10.13 -3.98 18.85
C LEU A 224 -10.19 -3.03 20.05
N PRO A 225 -9.03 -2.54 20.52
CA PRO A 225 -9.00 -1.56 21.59
C PRO A 225 -9.57 -0.20 21.10
N PRO A 226 -10.13 0.63 21.98
CA PRO A 226 -10.76 1.90 21.62
C PRO A 226 -9.90 2.85 20.74
N PRO A 227 -8.57 2.96 20.91
CA PRO A 227 -7.74 3.77 20.01
C PRO A 227 -7.79 3.28 18.57
N LEU A 228 -7.78 1.96 18.34
CA LEU A 228 -7.84 1.38 17.01
C LEU A 228 -9.22 1.55 16.36
N HIS A 229 -10.30 1.54 17.13
CA HIS A 229 -11.62 1.94 16.63
C HIS A 229 -11.65 3.39 16.16
N ARG A 230 -11.04 4.31 16.91
CA ARG A 230 -10.96 5.72 16.51
C ARG A 230 -10.11 5.92 15.25
N ALA A 231 -8.97 5.26 15.18
CA ALA A 231 -8.13 5.19 13.98
C ALA A 231 -8.90 4.70 12.76
N ALA A 232 -9.62 3.57 12.89
CA ALA A 232 -10.44 3.03 11.80
C ALA A 232 -11.54 4.01 11.36
N CYS A 233 -12.26 4.63 12.31
CA CYS A 233 -13.26 5.65 12.01
C CYS A 233 -12.67 6.88 11.29
N ALA A 234 -11.50 7.35 11.73
CA ALA A 234 -10.82 8.49 11.12
C ALA A 234 -10.39 8.18 9.68
N GLY A 235 -9.72 7.03 9.48
CA GLY A 235 -9.36 6.53 8.16
C GLY A 235 -10.56 6.37 7.24
N LEU A 236 -11.66 5.78 7.74
CA LEU A 236 -12.87 5.51 6.95
C LEU A 236 -13.50 6.81 6.47
N ARG A 237 -13.59 7.84 7.32
CA ARG A 237 -14.10 9.16 6.93
C ARG A 237 -13.29 9.78 5.81
N LYS A 238 -11.96 9.70 5.88
CA LYS A 238 -11.08 10.23 4.84
C LYS A 238 -11.20 9.40 3.55
N LEU A 239 -11.25 8.08 3.67
CA LEU A 239 -11.36 7.18 2.53
C LEU A 239 -12.68 7.36 1.79
N ASP A 240 -13.81 7.43 2.51
CA ASP A 240 -15.15 7.64 1.93
C ASP A 240 -15.19 8.93 1.10
N LYS A 241 -14.62 10.04 1.61
CA LYS A 241 -14.51 11.31 0.88
C LYS A 241 -13.84 11.12 -0.49
N TYR A 242 -12.71 10.40 -0.54
CA TYR A 242 -11.99 10.21 -1.81
C TYR A 242 -12.59 9.13 -2.69
N GLN A 243 -13.23 8.12 -2.10
CA GLN A 243 -14.01 7.13 -2.85
C GLN A 243 -15.19 7.80 -3.55
N ASP A 244 -15.92 8.69 -2.89
CA ASP A 244 -17.02 9.46 -3.48
C ASP A 244 -16.54 10.31 -4.67
N LEU A 245 -15.39 10.97 -4.54
CA LEU A 245 -14.78 11.71 -5.65
C LEU A 245 -14.39 10.78 -6.81
N ALA A 246 -13.84 9.61 -6.51
CA ALA A 246 -13.45 8.63 -7.53
C ALA A 246 -14.68 8.04 -8.25
N LEU A 247 -15.73 7.70 -7.50
CA LEU A 247 -17.02 7.25 -8.04
C LEU A 247 -17.73 8.37 -8.83
N GLY A 248 -17.48 9.64 -8.54
CA GLY A 248 -17.98 10.77 -9.31
C GLY A 248 -17.20 11.07 -10.60
N ASN A 249 -16.04 10.45 -10.79
CA ASN A 249 -15.13 10.75 -11.89
C ASN A 249 -15.23 9.70 -13.02
N GLN A 250 -15.49 10.19 -14.22
CA GLN A 250 -15.72 9.38 -15.42
C GLN A 250 -14.51 8.52 -15.82
N TYR A 251 -13.29 8.98 -15.56
CA TYR A 251 -12.07 8.27 -15.97
C TYR A 251 -11.86 6.98 -15.16
N TYR A 252 -12.15 6.99 -13.86
CA TYR A 252 -12.12 5.77 -13.08
C TYR A 252 -13.23 4.80 -13.51
N LYS A 253 -14.45 5.32 -13.74
CA LYS A 253 -15.55 4.48 -14.26
C LYS A 253 -15.18 3.82 -15.58
N LEU A 254 -14.67 4.61 -16.53
CA LEU A 254 -14.25 4.15 -17.85
C LEU A 254 -13.09 3.14 -17.74
N GLY A 255 -12.06 3.45 -16.94
CA GLY A 255 -10.93 2.55 -16.73
C GLY A 255 -11.38 1.19 -16.18
N THR A 256 -12.29 1.18 -15.21
CA THR A 256 -12.81 -0.06 -14.62
C THR A 256 -13.72 -0.81 -15.60
N ILE A 257 -14.66 -0.15 -16.29
CA ILE A 257 -15.57 -0.85 -17.24
C ILE A 257 -14.85 -1.33 -18.50
N LEU A 258 -13.78 -0.68 -18.95
CA LEU A 258 -12.97 -1.11 -20.10
C LEU A 258 -12.06 -2.30 -19.79
N HIS A 259 -11.96 -2.71 -18.53
CA HIS A 259 -11.21 -3.88 -18.15
C HIS A 259 -12.03 -5.16 -18.45
N PRO A 260 -11.58 -6.07 -19.33
CA PRO A 260 -12.34 -7.26 -19.75
C PRO A 260 -12.77 -8.17 -18.60
N HIS A 261 -11.98 -8.20 -17.53
CA HIS A 261 -12.28 -8.97 -16.33
C HIS A 261 -13.39 -8.36 -15.46
N PHE A 262 -13.57 -7.04 -15.53
CA PHE A 262 -14.50 -6.27 -14.71
C PHE A 262 -15.80 -5.99 -15.43
N ARG A 263 -15.71 -5.22 -16.54
CA ARG A 263 -16.84 -4.74 -17.32
C ARG A 263 -17.98 -4.25 -16.42
N THR A 264 -19.20 -4.50 -16.87
CA THR A 264 -20.44 -4.20 -16.15
C THR A 264 -20.56 -4.94 -14.81
N ALA A 265 -20.02 -6.16 -14.70
CA ALA A 265 -20.23 -7.01 -13.52
C ALA A 265 -19.68 -6.39 -12.23
N TRP A 266 -18.59 -5.62 -12.29
CA TRP A 266 -18.09 -4.90 -11.12
C TRP A 266 -19.11 -3.86 -10.61
N PHE A 267 -19.72 -3.08 -11.52
CA PHE A 267 -20.69 -2.05 -11.15
C PHE A 267 -22.04 -2.62 -10.70
N GLN A 268 -22.46 -3.76 -11.24
CA GLN A 268 -23.69 -4.45 -10.82
C GLN A 268 -23.68 -4.82 -9.33
N ARG A 269 -22.49 -5.16 -8.79
CA ARG A 269 -22.34 -5.43 -7.35
C ARG A 269 -22.58 -4.21 -6.48
N GLN A 270 -22.31 -3.01 -7.01
CA GLN A 270 -22.52 -1.76 -6.30
C GLN A 270 -23.99 -1.35 -6.34
N SER A 271 -24.58 -1.27 -7.54
CA SER A 271 -26.02 -1.08 -7.74
C SER A 271 -26.40 -1.22 -9.22
N ALA A 272 -27.69 -1.44 -9.49
CA ALA A 272 -28.23 -1.42 -10.85
C ALA A 272 -28.04 -0.05 -11.54
N ASP A 273 -28.15 1.04 -10.79
CA ASP A 273 -27.92 2.40 -11.30
C ASP A 273 -26.45 2.64 -11.66
N ALA A 274 -25.51 2.19 -10.82
CA ALA A 274 -24.08 2.28 -11.14
C ALA A 274 -23.71 1.51 -12.41
N SER A 275 -24.30 0.33 -12.61
CA SER A 275 -24.16 -0.48 -13.84
C SER A 275 -24.63 0.30 -15.07
N ALA A 276 -25.87 0.80 -15.02
CA ALA A 276 -26.47 1.55 -16.12
C ALA A 276 -25.66 2.81 -16.46
N GLN A 277 -25.21 3.56 -15.46
CA GLN A 277 -24.39 4.76 -15.67
C GLN A 277 -23.05 4.43 -16.34
N ALA A 278 -22.39 3.34 -15.94
CA ALA A 278 -21.11 2.94 -16.51
C ALA A 278 -21.26 2.47 -17.97
N GLU A 279 -22.31 1.71 -18.28
CA GLU A 279 -22.63 1.29 -19.66
C GLU A 279 -22.94 2.48 -20.56
N VAL A 280 -23.82 3.39 -20.13
CA VAL A 280 -24.16 4.61 -20.88
C VAL A 280 -22.92 5.47 -21.14
N LEU A 281 -22.03 5.58 -20.15
CA LEU A 281 -20.78 6.31 -20.29
C LEU A 281 -19.85 5.64 -21.32
N LEU A 282 -19.73 4.32 -21.30
CA LEU A 282 -18.95 3.56 -22.28
C LEU A 282 -19.51 3.73 -23.70
N GLU A 283 -20.83 3.56 -23.86
CA GLU A 283 -21.50 3.73 -25.16
C GLU A 283 -21.30 5.14 -25.72
N HIS A 284 -21.45 6.17 -24.88
CA HIS A 284 -21.24 7.56 -25.28
C HIS A 284 -19.80 7.82 -25.74
N VAL A 285 -18.81 7.37 -24.95
CA VAL A 285 -17.40 7.56 -25.30
C VAL A 285 -17.02 6.80 -26.57
N ALA A 286 -17.55 5.58 -26.75
CA ALA A 286 -17.37 4.83 -27.99
C ALA A 286 -17.97 5.57 -29.19
N GLU A 287 -19.19 6.13 -29.05
CA GLU A 287 -19.82 6.93 -30.12
C GLU A 287 -18.95 8.11 -30.54
N VAL A 288 -18.46 8.88 -29.57
CA VAL A 288 -17.58 10.03 -29.81
C VAL A 288 -16.29 9.58 -30.48
N TYR A 289 -15.64 8.54 -29.96
CA TYR A 289 -14.39 8.00 -30.51
C TYR A 289 -14.56 7.52 -31.97
N HIS A 290 -15.65 6.81 -32.28
CA HIS A 290 -15.93 6.37 -33.63
C HIS A 290 -16.22 7.53 -34.58
N HIS A 291 -16.99 8.53 -34.13
CA HIS A 291 -17.26 9.73 -34.92
C HIS A 291 -15.97 10.51 -35.23
N GLU A 292 -15.12 10.75 -34.22
CA GLU A 292 -13.84 11.42 -34.40
C GLU A 292 -12.89 10.66 -35.33
N ARG A 293 -12.85 9.32 -35.23
CA ARG A 293 -12.05 8.46 -36.11
C ARG A 293 -12.56 8.46 -37.56
N GLN A 294 -13.86 8.57 -37.79
CA GLN A 294 -14.43 8.69 -39.14
C GLN A 294 -14.13 10.05 -39.77
N VAL A 295 -14.07 11.11 -38.97
CA VAL A 295 -13.68 12.47 -39.41
C VAL A 295 -12.16 12.55 -39.68
N SER A 296 -11.36 11.67 -39.08
CA SER A 296 -9.90 11.59 -39.24
C SER A 296 -9.45 10.35 -40.04
N VAL A 297 -9.50 10.42 -41.38
CA VAL A 297 -8.94 9.39 -42.30
C VAL A 297 -7.39 9.33 -42.18
N PRO A 298 -6.72 8.16 -42.31
CA PRO A 298 -5.70 7.73 -41.35
C PRO A 298 -4.24 8.12 -41.68
N ARG A 299 -3.45 8.44 -40.64
CA ARG A 299 -2.00 8.24 -40.67
C ARG A 299 -1.68 6.83 -40.21
N ASN A 300 -0.99 6.10 -41.08
CA ASN A 300 -0.52 4.76 -40.89
C ASN A 300 0.70 4.74 -39.96
N ASP A 301 0.49 4.86 -38.64
CA ASP A 301 1.57 4.76 -37.67
C ASP A 301 1.39 3.46 -36.89
N GLY A 302 1.80 2.36 -37.53
CA GLY A 302 2.05 1.10 -36.86
C GLY A 302 3.20 1.30 -35.87
N SER A 303 2.87 1.48 -34.59
CA SER A 303 3.84 1.30 -33.51
C SER A 303 3.46 0.05 -32.74
N ALA A 304 4.09 -1.06 -33.11
CA ALA A 304 4.10 -2.27 -32.31
C ALA A 304 4.90 -1.98 -31.04
N ALA A 305 4.20 -1.82 -29.91
CA ALA A 305 4.83 -1.82 -28.60
C ALA A 305 5.30 -3.25 -28.30
N ASN A 306 6.61 -3.43 -28.24
CA ASN A 306 7.26 -4.68 -27.87
C ASN A 306 6.82 -5.13 -26.47
N SER A 307 6.32 -6.36 -26.36
CA SER A 307 6.06 -7.03 -25.09
C SER A 307 7.39 -7.34 -24.38
N VAL A 308 7.59 -6.76 -23.20
CA VAL A 308 8.68 -7.12 -22.29
C VAL A 308 8.34 -8.46 -21.61
N PRO A 309 9.29 -9.40 -21.44
CA PRO A 309 9.02 -10.67 -20.77
C PRO A 309 8.75 -10.49 -19.27
N LYS A 310 7.76 -11.25 -18.79
CA LYS A 310 7.21 -11.23 -17.43
C LYS A 310 8.08 -12.03 -16.45
N PRO A 311 8.53 -11.47 -15.30
CA PRO A 311 8.82 -12.26 -14.11
C PRO A 311 7.51 -12.50 -13.35
N ALA A 312 7.20 -13.75 -13.04
CA ALA A 312 6.02 -14.12 -12.26
C ALA A 312 6.34 -14.00 -10.76
N ASP A 313 5.86 -12.93 -10.12
CA ASP A 313 5.77 -12.88 -8.65
C ASP A 313 4.43 -13.52 -8.22
N ASN A 314 4.43 -14.85 -8.14
CA ASN A 314 3.25 -15.70 -7.90
C ASN A 314 2.38 -15.30 -6.68
N GLU A 315 2.96 -14.61 -5.67
CA GLU A 315 2.24 -14.25 -4.44
C GLU A 315 1.38 -12.98 -4.60
N ALA A 316 1.89 -11.95 -5.29
CA ALA A 316 1.14 -10.73 -5.58
C ALA A 316 -0.02 -10.99 -6.56
N ASP A 317 0.20 -11.94 -7.47
CA ASP A 317 -0.78 -12.38 -8.46
C ASP A 317 -1.99 -13.04 -7.79
N ASN A 318 -1.74 -13.90 -6.80
CA ASN A 318 -2.79 -14.59 -6.04
C ASN A 318 -3.60 -13.61 -5.17
N TRP A 319 -2.93 -12.62 -4.57
CA TRP A 319 -3.63 -11.58 -3.80
C TRP A 319 -4.55 -10.73 -4.67
N LEU A 320 -4.07 -10.23 -5.81
CA LEU A 320 -4.89 -9.40 -6.70
C LEU A 320 -6.11 -10.16 -7.23
N LEU A 321 -5.92 -11.44 -7.59
CA LEU A 321 -7.01 -12.34 -7.96
C LEU A 321 -8.03 -12.48 -6.85
N SER A 322 -7.62 -12.66 -5.59
CA SER A 322 -8.55 -12.78 -4.45
C SER A 322 -9.43 -11.54 -4.26
N VAL A 323 -8.89 -10.35 -4.52
CA VAL A 323 -9.60 -9.07 -4.39
C VAL A 323 -10.57 -8.85 -5.55
N CYS A 324 -10.15 -9.25 -6.76
CA CYS A 324 -10.83 -8.94 -8.01
C CYS A 324 -11.73 -10.07 -8.54
N SER A 325 -11.80 -11.20 -7.84
CA SER A 325 -12.65 -12.33 -8.20
C SER A 325 -14.10 -12.08 -7.81
N PHE A 326 -15.03 -12.46 -8.69
CA PHE A 326 -16.47 -12.49 -8.45
C PHE A 326 -17.13 -13.38 -9.50
N ASP A 327 -18.35 -13.80 -9.20
CA ASP A 327 -19.18 -14.63 -10.08
C ASP A 327 -19.62 -13.82 -11.30
N VAL A 328 -19.32 -14.35 -12.48
CA VAL A 328 -19.69 -13.75 -13.77
C VAL A 328 -20.63 -14.71 -14.49
N PRO A 329 -21.69 -14.21 -15.16
CA PRO A 329 -22.53 -15.03 -16.02
C PRO A 329 -21.70 -15.79 -17.06
N LEU A 330 -22.11 -17.02 -17.40
CA LEU A 330 -21.47 -17.82 -18.43
C LEU A 330 -21.46 -17.02 -19.76
N ALA A 331 -20.29 -16.92 -20.39
CA ALA A 331 -20.17 -16.21 -21.67
C ALA A 331 -21.09 -16.88 -22.72
N PRO A 332 -22.02 -16.13 -23.34
CA PRO A 332 -22.80 -16.66 -24.45
C PRO A 332 -21.88 -17.00 -25.63
N THR A 333 -22.27 -17.99 -26.44
CA THR A 333 -21.57 -18.30 -27.70
C THR A 333 -21.50 -17.06 -28.59
N PRO A 334 -20.36 -16.81 -29.26
CA PRO A 334 -20.18 -15.62 -30.08
C PRO A 334 -21.27 -15.56 -31.16
N ALA A 335 -21.97 -14.42 -31.22
CA ALA A 335 -22.89 -14.13 -32.32
C ALA A 335 -22.11 -13.72 -33.58
N ASP A 336 -22.72 -13.92 -34.75
CA ASP A 336 -22.18 -13.54 -36.07
C ASP A 336 -21.50 -12.16 -36.04
N GLU A 337 -20.36 -12.05 -36.73
CA GLU A 337 -19.54 -10.84 -36.83
C GLU A 337 -20.30 -9.69 -37.51
N SER A 338 -21.10 -8.94 -36.74
CA SER A 338 -21.59 -7.64 -37.17
C SER A 338 -20.46 -6.61 -37.09
N GLN A 339 -20.23 -5.90 -38.19
CA GLN A 339 -19.20 -4.86 -38.33
C GLN A 339 -19.58 -3.51 -37.66
N ALA A 340 -20.77 -3.39 -37.09
CA ALA A 340 -21.22 -2.14 -36.46
C ALA A 340 -20.65 -2.00 -35.03
N TRP A 341 -19.99 -0.89 -34.74
CA TRP A 341 -19.36 -0.64 -33.43
C TRP A 341 -20.35 -0.71 -32.24
N LYS A 342 -21.61 -0.33 -32.45
CA LYS A 342 -22.67 -0.44 -31.42
C LYS A 342 -22.91 -1.90 -31.03
N ASP A 343 -22.76 -2.82 -31.98
CA ASP A 343 -22.87 -4.26 -31.71
C ASP A 343 -21.61 -4.77 -30.99
N GLU A 344 -20.43 -4.26 -31.31
CA GLU A 344 -19.19 -4.56 -30.58
C GLU A 344 -19.26 -4.16 -29.10
N VAL A 345 -19.67 -2.94 -28.77
CA VAL A 345 -19.82 -2.48 -27.38
C VAL A 345 -20.84 -3.33 -26.62
N ARG A 346 -21.95 -3.69 -27.25
CA ARG A 346 -22.96 -4.59 -26.64
C ARG A 346 -22.43 -6.00 -26.40
N ARG A 347 -21.70 -6.58 -27.35
CA ARG A 347 -21.05 -7.89 -27.21
C ARG A 347 -20.02 -7.86 -26.08
N TYR A 348 -19.24 -6.79 -26.00
CA TYR A 348 -18.29 -6.56 -24.92
C TYR A 348 -18.99 -6.56 -23.56
N ILE A 349 -20.04 -5.74 -23.38
CA ILE A 349 -20.84 -5.67 -22.14
C ILE A 349 -21.39 -7.05 -21.74
N LYS A 350 -21.76 -7.89 -22.72
CA LYS A 350 -22.27 -9.27 -22.51
C LYS A 350 -21.21 -10.32 -22.22
N PHE A 351 -19.95 -9.92 -22.06
CA PHE A 351 -18.82 -10.81 -21.84
C PHE A 351 -18.50 -11.77 -23.00
N GLU A 352 -18.92 -11.44 -24.23
CA GLU A 352 -18.48 -12.19 -25.41
C GLU A 352 -16.95 -12.07 -25.59
N GLY A 353 -16.30 -13.14 -26.06
CA GLY A 353 -14.83 -13.23 -26.13
C GLY A 353 -14.14 -13.57 -24.81
N GLY A 354 -14.89 -13.92 -23.76
CA GLY A 354 -14.35 -14.38 -22.48
C GLY A 354 -13.90 -13.24 -21.56
N ARG A 355 -13.37 -13.61 -20.39
CA ARG A 355 -13.10 -12.69 -19.27
C ARG A 355 -11.79 -11.90 -19.41
N GLY A 356 -10.89 -12.32 -20.30
CA GLY A 356 -9.53 -11.79 -20.38
C GLY A 356 -8.69 -12.07 -19.13
N GLU A 357 -7.39 -11.87 -19.23
CA GLU A 357 -6.49 -12.01 -18.09
C GLU A 357 -6.56 -10.77 -17.20
N LEU A 358 -6.56 -10.98 -15.87
CA LEU A 358 -6.62 -9.86 -14.92
C LEU A 358 -5.41 -8.93 -15.06
N GLN A 359 -4.25 -9.47 -15.40
CA GLN A 359 -3.00 -8.71 -15.48
C GLN A 359 -2.61 -8.31 -16.89
N ASP A 360 -3.28 -8.82 -17.90
CA ASP A 360 -3.06 -8.41 -19.28
C ASP A 360 -4.38 -8.03 -19.95
N PRO A 361 -5.03 -6.94 -19.48
CA PRO A 361 -6.25 -6.46 -20.11
C PRO A 361 -6.02 -6.05 -21.57
N LEU A 362 -4.82 -5.58 -21.91
CA LEU A 362 -4.49 -5.16 -23.28
C LEU A 362 -4.33 -6.35 -24.23
N GLY A 363 -3.86 -7.50 -23.74
CA GLY A 363 -3.82 -8.74 -24.51
C GLY A 363 -5.18 -9.14 -25.08
N TRP A 364 -6.26 -8.90 -24.32
CA TRP A 364 -7.63 -9.16 -24.80
C TRP A 364 -8.05 -8.24 -25.96
N TRP A 365 -7.67 -6.96 -25.89
CA TRP A 365 -8.02 -5.95 -26.92
C TRP A 365 -7.19 -6.03 -28.20
N LYS A 366 -6.12 -6.84 -28.22
CA LYS A 366 -5.25 -7.05 -29.40
C LYS A 366 -5.79 -8.08 -30.39
N VAL A 367 -6.83 -8.83 -30.01
CA VAL A 367 -7.39 -9.95 -30.78
C VAL A 367 -8.39 -9.46 -31.83
#